data_AF-A0A923LA49-F1
#
_entry.id   AF-A0A923LA49-F1
#
_cell.length_a   1.000
_cell.length_b   1.000
_cell.length_c   1.000
_cell.angle_alpha   90.00
_cell.angle_beta   90.00
_cell.angle_gamma   90.00
#
_symmetry.space_group_name_H-M   'P 1'
#
loop_
_entity.id
_entity.type
_entity.pdbx_description
1 polymer ?
#
loop_
_entity_poly.entity_id
_entity_poly.type
_entity_poly.pdbx_seq_one_letter_code
_entity_poly.pdbx_strand_id
1 'polypeptide(L)'
;MVENILGKNIKHMRTLHGETLDELGNVIRASKSTVQGYEKGRRIPDIATIKIIAEYYGKTVDEMINNKLYEYAEFDSTKAVNMDEMIDAFLYILPVIETDEACKNESFLKGVTEIKNMIDAFRHGTEVQGLIISEIVDYFISAVEDNVIEAAANIIWCVFFIWTQQYTDLEKMRKLQTRICNGETDLKELRYEYQKDAKKTSAKKKDFICEIDNLLIELISELKLTEQWSQLGDYYLALRYVLGLIDTGYSDEMNQIIGTQMLIAFSQVGNKYSLDFFETSDSM
;
A
#
# COMPACT_ATOMS: atom_id res chain seq x y z
N MET A 1 0.34 -13.38 -36.89
CA MET A 1 -0.16 -14.10 -35.70
C MET A 1 -0.46 -13.05 -34.65
N VAL A 2 -1.65 -13.10 -34.03
CA VAL A 2 -1.96 -12.22 -32.89
C VAL A 2 -1.00 -12.58 -31.76
N GLU A 3 -0.33 -11.58 -31.19
CA GLU A 3 0.60 -11.78 -30.08
C GLU A 3 -0.15 -12.34 -28.86
N ASN A 4 0.36 -13.41 -28.25
CA ASN A 4 -0.23 -14.01 -27.05
C ASN A 4 0.12 -13.18 -25.80
N ILE A 5 -0.43 -11.96 -25.71
CA ILE A 5 -0.18 -11.04 -24.59
C ILE A 5 -0.69 -11.66 -23.29
N LEU A 6 -1.96 -12.10 -23.26
CA LEU A 6 -2.58 -12.69 -22.07
C LEU A 6 -1.79 -13.87 -21.50
N GLY A 7 -1.39 -14.85 -22.32
CA GLY A 7 -0.63 -16.00 -21.84
C GLY A 7 0.76 -15.62 -21.32
N LYS A 8 1.45 -14.66 -21.97
CA LYS A 8 2.72 -14.14 -21.48
C LYS A 8 2.56 -13.40 -20.15
N ASN A 9 1.50 -12.58 -20.00
CA ASN A 9 1.18 -11.88 -18.76
C ASN A 9 0.88 -12.86 -17.63
N ILE A 10 0.04 -13.88 -17.86
CA ILE A 10 -0.25 -14.92 -16.86
C ILE A 10 1.05 -15.58 -16.39
N LYS A 11 1.92 -15.95 -17.34
CA LYS A 11 3.21 -16.57 -17.00
C LYS A 11 4.07 -15.62 -16.16
N HIS A 12 4.21 -14.38 -16.61
CA HIS A 12 5.04 -13.37 -15.96
C HIS A 12 4.55 -13.10 -14.54
N MET A 13 3.26 -12.83 -14.33
CA MET A 13 2.69 -12.58 -13.01
C MET A 13 2.89 -13.79 -12.07
N ARG A 14 2.66 -15.01 -12.58
CA ARG A 14 2.90 -16.22 -11.79
C ARG A 14 4.37 -16.35 -11.37
N THR A 15 5.31 -16.15 -12.29
CA THR A 15 6.74 -16.25 -11.97
C THR A 15 7.21 -15.12 -11.06
N LEU A 16 6.68 -13.92 -11.24
CA LEU A 16 6.94 -12.75 -10.39
C LEU A 16 6.50 -13.01 -8.94
N HIS A 17 5.43 -13.78 -8.74
CA HIS A 17 4.95 -14.18 -7.42
C HIS A 17 5.63 -15.46 -6.89
N GLY A 18 6.60 -16.04 -7.61
CA GLY A 18 7.28 -17.27 -7.21
C GLY A 18 6.37 -18.50 -7.23
N GLU A 19 5.25 -18.46 -7.95
CA GLU A 19 4.23 -19.50 -7.96
C GLU A 19 4.51 -20.60 -8.98
N THR A 20 4.14 -21.82 -8.63
CA THR A 20 4.10 -22.99 -9.49
C THR A 20 2.82 -23.00 -10.32
N LEU A 21 2.83 -23.76 -11.43
CA LEU A 21 1.64 -23.97 -12.25
C LEU A 21 0.48 -24.61 -11.46
N ASP A 22 0.79 -25.42 -10.45
CA ASP A 22 -0.20 -26.07 -9.60
C ASP A 22 -0.83 -25.08 -8.60
N GLU A 23 -0.04 -24.17 -8.03
CA GLU A 23 -0.53 -23.09 -7.14
C GLU A 23 -1.53 -22.18 -7.86
N LEU A 24 -1.18 -21.64 -9.04
CA LEU A 24 -2.13 -20.87 -9.85
C LEU A 24 -3.33 -21.71 -10.29
N GLY A 25 -3.09 -22.99 -10.65
CA GLY A 25 -4.16 -23.93 -11.00
C GLY A 25 -5.20 -24.08 -9.89
N ASN A 26 -4.77 -24.16 -8.64
CA ASN A 26 -5.67 -24.24 -7.48
C ASN A 26 -6.52 -22.97 -7.32
N VAL A 27 -5.93 -21.79 -7.54
CA VAL A 27 -6.64 -20.50 -7.46
C VAL A 27 -7.78 -20.44 -8.47
N ILE A 28 -7.51 -20.82 -9.72
CA ILE A 28 -8.47 -20.73 -10.82
C ILE A 28 -9.25 -22.02 -11.08
N ARG A 29 -9.13 -23.01 -10.18
CA ARG A 29 -9.74 -24.35 -10.28
C ARG A 29 -9.45 -25.05 -11.62
N ALA A 30 -8.20 -24.96 -12.09
CA ALA A 30 -7.74 -25.57 -13.32
C ALA A 30 -6.53 -26.51 -13.09
N SER A 31 -6.38 -27.52 -13.95
CA SER A 31 -5.21 -28.40 -13.91
C SER A 31 -3.92 -27.66 -14.30
N LYS A 32 -2.77 -28.14 -13.82
CA LYS A 32 -1.43 -27.73 -14.28
C LYS A 32 -1.31 -27.63 -15.81
N SER A 33 -1.85 -28.62 -16.52
CA SER A 33 -1.82 -28.68 -17.99
C SER A 33 -2.65 -27.58 -18.64
N THR A 34 -3.73 -27.17 -17.98
CA THR A 34 -4.60 -26.08 -18.41
C THR A 34 -3.90 -24.74 -18.26
N VAL A 35 -3.30 -24.48 -17.09
CA VAL A 35 -2.50 -23.26 -16.86
C VAL A 35 -1.36 -23.16 -17.87
N GLN A 36 -0.60 -24.24 -18.06
CA GLN A 36 0.47 -24.27 -19.07
C GLN A 36 -0.07 -24.08 -20.51
N GLY A 37 -1.31 -24.52 -20.77
CA GLY A 37 -2.01 -24.27 -22.02
C GLY A 37 -2.29 -22.79 -22.25
N TYR A 38 -2.75 -22.08 -21.20
CA TYR A 38 -2.98 -20.63 -21.22
C TYR A 38 -1.67 -19.87 -21.44
N GLU A 39 -0.62 -20.16 -20.67
CA GLU A 39 0.66 -19.46 -20.78
C GLU A 39 1.29 -19.55 -22.17
N LYS A 40 1.15 -20.72 -22.82
CA LYS A 40 1.67 -20.95 -24.17
C LYS A 40 0.73 -20.47 -25.29
N GLY A 41 -0.46 -19.96 -24.95
CA GLY A 41 -1.46 -19.52 -25.93
C GLY A 41 -2.12 -20.68 -26.69
N ARG A 42 -1.99 -21.92 -26.19
CA ARG A 42 -2.63 -23.12 -26.76
C ARG A 42 -4.09 -23.25 -26.35
N ARG A 43 -4.48 -22.57 -25.27
CA ARG A 43 -5.85 -22.45 -24.76
C ARG A 43 -6.09 -20.99 -24.40
N ILE A 44 -7.33 -20.53 -24.53
CA ILE A 44 -7.74 -19.19 -24.12
C ILE A 44 -8.62 -19.36 -22.88
N PRO A 45 -8.29 -18.75 -21.73
CA PRO A 45 -9.17 -18.77 -20.57
C PRO A 45 -10.47 -18.02 -20.88
N ASP A 46 -11.59 -18.46 -20.29
CA ASP A 46 -12.84 -17.71 -20.39
C ASP A 46 -12.79 -16.42 -19.56
N ILE A 47 -13.74 -15.52 -19.78
CA ILE A 47 -13.77 -14.21 -19.11
C ILE A 47 -13.83 -14.32 -17.58
N ALA A 48 -14.52 -15.35 -17.07
CA ALA A 48 -14.60 -15.60 -15.63
C ALA A 48 -13.23 -15.97 -15.05
N THR A 49 -12.50 -16.84 -15.74
CA THR A 49 -11.13 -17.22 -15.37
C THR A 49 -10.17 -16.03 -15.46
N ILE A 50 -10.27 -15.22 -16.52
CA ILE A 50 -9.43 -14.01 -16.66
C ILE A 50 -9.68 -13.06 -15.50
N LYS A 51 -10.95 -12.84 -15.12
CA LYS A 51 -11.31 -11.98 -14.00
C LYS A 51 -10.70 -12.47 -12.68
N ILE A 52 -10.78 -13.78 -12.39
CA ILE A 52 -10.16 -14.36 -11.19
C ILE A 52 -8.64 -14.15 -11.19
N ILE A 53 -7.97 -14.37 -12.33
CA ILE A 53 -6.53 -14.16 -12.46
C ILE A 53 -6.17 -12.69 -12.23
N ALA A 54 -6.93 -11.78 -12.84
CA ALA A 54 -6.70 -10.35 -12.75
C ALA A 54 -6.84 -9.86 -11.30
N GLU A 55 -7.95 -10.19 -10.63
CA GLU A 55 -8.17 -9.90 -9.20
C GLU A 55 -7.10 -10.53 -8.31
N TYR A 56 -6.68 -11.76 -8.60
CA TYR A 56 -5.67 -12.45 -7.81
C TYR A 56 -4.30 -11.75 -7.83
N TYR A 57 -3.93 -11.19 -8.98
CA TYR A 57 -2.66 -10.49 -9.16
C TYR A 57 -2.77 -8.96 -9.02
N GLY A 58 -3.90 -8.43 -8.55
CA GLY A 58 -4.11 -6.99 -8.38
C GLY A 58 -4.04 -6.22 -9.70
N LYS A 59 -4.62 -6.79 -10.76
CA LYS A 59 -4.66 -6.21 -12.11
C LYS A 59 -6.10 -6.12 -12.60
N THR A 60 -6.33 -5.18 -13.51
CA THR A 60 -7.57 -5.17 -14.28
C THR A 60 -7.54 -6.21 -15.40
N VAL A 61 -8.72 -6.62 -15.85
CA VAL A 61 -8.86 -7.49 -17.02
C VAL A 61 -8.24 -6.85 -18.27
N ASP A 62 -8.36 -5.53 -18.41
CA ASP A 62 -7.80 -4.79 -19.54
C ASP A 62 -6.27 -4.84 -19.56
N GLU A 63 -5.61 -4.55 -18.42
CA GLU A 63 -4.16 -4.68 -18.29
C GLU A 63 -3.67 -6.08 -18.65
N MET A 64 -4.39 -7.12 -18.20
CA MET A 64 -4.02 -8.51 -18.46
C MET A 64 -4.08 -8.88 -19.95
N ILE A 65 -4.94 -8.23 -20.73
CA ILE A 65 -5.17 -8.57 -22.14
C ILE A 65 -4.38 -7.66 -23.08
N ASN A 66 -4.24 -6.37 -22.75
CA ASN A 66 -3.76 -5.33 -23.66
C ASN A 66 -2.34 -4.82 -23.33
N ASN A 67 -1.88 -4.93 -22.08
CA ASN A 67 -0.60 -4.37 -21.66
C ASN A 67 0.47 -5.46 -21.66
N LYS A 68 1.70 -5.12 -22.08
CA LYS A 68 2.83 -6.07 -22.08
C LYS A 68 3.51 -6.11 -20.72
N LEU A 69 2.81 -6.60 -19.70
CA LEU A 69 3.33 -6.66 -18.32
C LEU A 69 4.65 -7.44 -18.24
N TYR A 70 4.84 -8.43 -19.11
CA TYR A 70 6.06 -9.21 -19.23
C TYR A 70 7.29 -8.44 -19.75
N GLU A 71 7.15 -7.17 -20.15
CA GLU A 71 8.27 -6.29 -20.50
C GLU A 71 8.76 -5.49 -19.28
N TYR A 72 8.06 -5.54 -18.14
CA TYR A 72 8.51 -4.93 -16.89
C TYR A 72 9.67 -5.74 -16.27
N ALA A 73 10.51 -5.06 -15.49
CA ALA A 73 11.69 -5.65 -14.89
C ALA A 73 11.33 -6.87 -14.03
N GLU A 74 12.17 -7.91 -14.09
CA GLU A 74 12.02 -9.08 -13.23
C GLU A 74 12.44 -8.70 -11.81
N PHE A 75 11.53 -8.95 -10.86
CA PHE A 75 11.76 -8.72 -9.43
C PHE A 75 12.00 -10.07 -8.72
N ASP A 76 13.03 -10.14 -7.89
CA ASP A 76 13.37 -11.37 -7.15
C ASP A 76 12.48 -11.53 -5.91
N SER A 77 11.37 -12.23 -6.09
CA SER A 77 10.45 -12.60 -5.00
C SER A 77 11.05 -13.46 -3.89
N THR A 78 12.23 -14.03 -4.09
CA THR A 78 12.92 -14.91 -3.12
C THR A 78 13.90 -14.16 -2.23
N LYS A 79 14.14 -12.86 -2.49
CA LYS A 79 14.92 -12.01 -1.61
C LYS A 79 14.28 -11.99 -0.21
N ALA A 80 15.10 -12.21 0.81
CA ALA A 80 14.67 -12.09 2.19
C ALA A 80 14.15 -10.67 2.45
N VAL A 81 13.02 -10.59 3.13
CA VAL A 81 12.42 -9.31 3.52
C VAL A 81 13.21 -8.73 4.68
N ASN A 82 13.50 -7.45 4.64
CA ASN A 82 14.16 -6.72 5.73
C ASN A 82 13.18 -5.70 6.33
N MET A 83 13.00 -5.74 7.66
CA MET A 83 12.09 -4.83 8.37
C MET A 83 12.52 -3.36 8.24
N ASP A 84 13.82 -3.07 8.31
CA ASP A 84 14.33 -1.71 8.16
C ASP A 84 14.07 -1.18 6.76
N GLU A 85 14.34 -1.98 5.72
CA GLU A 85 14.04 -1.60 4.32
C GLU A 85 12.52 -1.32 4.14
N MET A 86 11.66 -2.16 4.74
CA MET A 86 10.21 -1.95 4.69
C MET A 86 9.75 -0.67 5.40
N ILE A 87 10.30 -0.41 6.59
CA ILE A 87 9.95 0.79 7.37
C ILE A 87 10.48 2.04 6.68
N ASP A 88 11.68 2.00 6.12
CA ASP A 88 12.26 3.11 5.36
C ASP A 88 11.41 3.42 4.13
N ALA A 89 11.01 2.41 3.36
CA ALA A 89 10.11 2.58 2.22
C ALA A 89 8.74 3.14 2.65
N PHE A 90 8.20 2.66 3.77
CA PHE A 90 6.94 3.16 4.31
C PHE A 90 7.04 4.64 4.71
N LEU A 91 8.10 5.05 5.41
CA LEU A 91 8.32 6.44 5.82
C LEU A 91 8.64 7.36 4.66
N TYR A 92 9.16 6.81 3.57
CA TYR A 92 9.38 7.56 2.36
C TYR A 92 8.06 7.81 1.59
N ILE A 93 7.21 6.79 1.47
CA ILE A 93 5.86 6.94 0.90
C ILE A 93 4.98 7.81 1.79
N LEU A 94 5.09 7.68 3.11
CA LEU A 94 4.27 8.38 4.09
C LEU A 94 5.18 9.11 5.07
N PRO A 95 5.66 10.32 4.71
CA PRO A 95 6.61 11.06 5.53
C PRO A 95 5.96 11.58 6.81
N VAL A 96 6.67 11.38 7.92
CA VAL A 96 6.38 12.08 9.17
C VAL A 96 6.88 13.51 9.02
N ILE A 97 5.98 14.48 9.18
CA ILE A 97 6.32 15.89 9.04
C ILE A 97 6.89 16.41 10.34
N GLU A 98 8.06 17.02 10.25
CA GLU A 98 8.77 17.63 11.38
C GLU A 98 9.48 18.90 10.89
N THR A 99 9.08 20.06 11.40
CA THR A 99 9.70 21.34 11.11
C THR A 99 10.14 22.01 12.40
N ASP A 100 11.23 22.78 12.36
CA ASP A 100 11.73 23.50 13.53
C ASP A 100 10.68 24.45 14.12
N GLU A 101 9.81 25.03 13.28
CA GLU A 101 8.73 25.92 13.72
C GLU A 101 7.62 25.14 14.44
N ALA A 102 7.14 24.04 13.86
CA ALA A 102 6.11 23.21 14.47
C ALA A 102 6.58 22.60 15.80
N CYS A 103 7.85 22.20 15.89
CA CYS A 103 8.46 21.66 17.11
C CYS A 103 8.55 22.67 18.27
N LYS A 104 8.28 23.97 18.05
CA LYS A 104 8.12 24.93 19.15
C LYS A 104 6.82 24.71 19.93
N ASN A 105 5.81 24.09 19.32
CA ASN A 105 4.59 23.70 20.01
C ASN A 105 4.84 22.40 20.81
N GLU A 106 4.54 22.42 22.10
CA GLU A 106 4.82 21.29 23.01
C GLU A 106 4.02 20.05 22.63
N SER A 107 2.75 20.20 22.24
CA SER A 107 1.88 19.11 21.83
C SER A 107 2.37 18.47 20.54
N PHE A 108 2.72 19.28 19.53
CA PHE A 108 3.30 18.78 18.27
C PHE A 108 4.58 17.98 18.52
N LEU A 109 5.50 18.52 19.32
CA LEU A 109 6.77 17.85 19.62
C LEU A 109 6.56 16.50 20.32
N LYS A 110 5.59 16.42 21.25
CA LYS A 110 5.21 15.16 21.89
C LYS A 110 4.67 14.15 20.88
N GLY A 111 3.75 14.57 20.01
CA GLY A 111 3.18 13.69 18.98
C GLY A 111 4.25 13.09 18.04
N VAL A 112 5.17 13.92 17.53
CA VAL A 112 6.27 13.45 16.66
C VAL A 112 7.24 12.53 17.42
N THR A 113 7.55 12.85 18.68
CA THR A 113 8.42 12.01 19.52
C THR A 113 7.83 10.62 19.73
N GLU A 114 6.53 10.54 20.01
CA GLU A 114 5.85 9.26 20.20
C GLU A 114 5.72 8.46 18.88
N ILE A 115 5.52 9.11 17.74
CA ILE A 115 5.63 8.44 16.42
C ILE A 115 7.01 7.80 16.25
N LYS A 116 8.09 8.54 16.55
CA LYS A 116 9.47 8.02 16.42
C LYS A 116 9.73 6.85 17.35
N ASN A 117 9.31 6.96 18.61
CA ASN A 117 9.40 5.87 19.59
C ASN A 117 8.65 4.62 19.11
N MET A 118 7.45 4.81 18.55
CA MET A 118 6.64 3.74 18.00
C MET A 118 7.36 3.06 16.80
N ILE A 119 7.91 3.83 15.86
CA ILE A 119 8.66 3.30 14.72
C ILE A 119 9.89 2.52 15.19
N ASP A 120 10.65 3.06 16.15
CA ASP A 120 11.83 2.39 16.71
C ASP A 120 11.44 1.07 17.39
N ALA A 121 10.30 1.05 18.09
CA ALA A 121 9.76 -0.16 18.67
C ALA A 121 9.44 -1.23 17.60
N PHE A 122 8.85 -0.81 16.47
CA PHE A 122 8.57 -1.71 15.35
C PHE A 122 9.84 -2.30 14.73
N ARG A 123 10.92 -1.52 14.59
CA ARG A 123 12.22 -2.02 14.11
C ARG A 123 12.78 -3.12 15.01
N HIS A 124 12.62 -2.95 16.32
CA HIS A 124 13.16 -3.87 17.32
C HIS A 124 12.19 -4.99 17.75
N GLY A 125 10.98 -5.04 17.19
CA GLY A 125 9.98 -6.05 17.55
C GLY A 125 9.44 -5.92 18.97
N THR A 126 9.50 -4.72 19.56
CA THR A 126 8.96 -4.45 20.90
C THR A 126 7.47 -4.13 20.85
N GLU A 127 6.79 -4.46 21.94
CA GLU A 127 5.35 -4.27 22.05
C GLU A 127 5.01 -2.79 22.27
N VAL A 128 4.06 -2.31 21.49
CA VAL A 128 3.55 -0.94 21.56
C VAL A 128 2.18 -0.96 22.24
N GLN A 129 1.90 0.01 23.10
CA GLN A 129 0.62 0.11 23.79
C GLN A 129 -0.53 0.32 22.80
N GLY A 130 -1.65 -0.37 23.00
CA GLY A 130 -2.79 -0.35 22.05
C GLY A 130 -3.47 1.00 21.88
N LEU A 131 -3.30 1.94 22.82
CA LEU A 131 -3.87 3.29 22.76
C LEU A 131 -2.90 4.35 22.22
N ILE A 132 -1.64 3.98 21.92
CA ILE A 132 -0.60 4.97 21.60
C ILE A 132 -0.99 5.88 20.44
N ILE A 133 -1.66 5.33 19.42
CA ILE A 133 -2.01 6.11 18.22
C ILE A 133 -3.12 7.12 18.54
N SER A 134 -4.06 6.75 19.42
CA SER A 134 -5.09 7.68 19.89
C SER A 134 -4.45 8.84 20.65
N GLU A 135 -3.50 8.54 21.55
CA GLU A 135 -2.79 9.56 22.32
C GLU A 135 -1.94 10.48 21.41
N ILE A 136 -1.27 9.90 20.40
CA ILE A 136 -0.55 10.66 19.37
C ILE A 136 -1.50 11.61 18.62
N VAL A 137 -2.67 11.12 18.20
CA VAL A 137 -3.67 11.93 17.51
C VAL A 137 -4.18 13.06 18.40
N ASP A 138 -4.42 12.81 19.69
CA ASP A 138 -4.85 13.84 20.64
C ASP A 138 -3.82 14.98 20.76
N TYR A 139 -2.52 14.64 20.82
CA TYR A 139 -1.46 15.65 20.79
C TYR A 139 -1.48 16.50 19.51
N PHE A 140 -1.70 15.89 18.35
CA PHE A 140 -1.78 16.64 17.11
C PHE A 140 -3.06 17.46 16.99
N ILE A 141 -4.20 16.99 17.52
CA ILE A 141 -5.44 17.78 17.57
C ILE A 141 -5.19 19.07 18.37
N SER A 142 -4.56 18.99 19.55
CA SER A 142 -4.20 20.19 20.32
C SER A 142 -3.24 21.12 19.54
N ALA A 143 -2.31 20.57 18.76
CA ALA A 143 -1.42 21.38 17.94
C ALA A 143 -2.15 22.06 16.76
N VAL A 144 -3.15 21.41 16.16
CA VAL A 144 -4.03 22.01 15.14
C VAL A 144 -4.83 23.18 15.74
N GLU A 145 -5.36 23.03 16.96
CA GLU A 145 -6.06 24.11 17.68
C GLU A 145 -5.14 25.34 17.91
N ASP A 146 -3.84 25.11 18.06
CA ASP A 146 -2.80 26.15 18.15
C ASP A 146 -2.32 26.67 16.78
N ASN A 147 -2.98 26.30 15.67
CA ASN A 147 -2.66 26.65 14.28
C ASN A 147 -1.34 26.06 13.75
N VAL A 148 -0.91 24.90 14.25
CA VAL A 148 0.24 24.15 13.70
C VAL A 148 -0.26 23.19 12.61
N ILE A 149 -0.21 23.65 11.36
CA ILE A 149 -0.77 22.92 10.21
C ILE A 149 -0.06 21.58 9.93
N GLU A 150 1.23 21.46 10.26
CA GLU A 150 1.98 20.21 10.16
C GLU A 150 1.36 19.07 10.96
N ALA A 151 0.65 19.40 12.04
CA ALA A 151 -0.06 18.43 12.85
C ALA A 151 -1.16 17.72 12.04
N ALA A 152 -1.86 18.42 11.15
CA ALA A 152 -2.85 17.83 10.26
C ALA A 152 -2.23 16.77 9.34
N ALA A 153 -1.02 17.02 8.82
CA ALA A 153 -0.29 16.04 8.01
C ALA A 153 0.06 14.77 8.81
N ASN A 154 0.43 14.92 10.08
CA ASN A 154 0.74 13.78 10.95
C ASN A 154 -0.51 13.04 11.46
N ILE A 155 -1.66 13.70 11.58
CA ILE A 155 -2.94 13.00 11.82
C ILE A 155 -3.29 12.12 10.61
N ILE A 156 -3.14 12.65 9.38
CA ILE A 156 -3.30 11.86 8.16
C ILE A 156 -2.33 10.67 8.16
N TRP A 157 -1.07 10.89 8.54
CA TRP A 157 -0.08 9.81 8.70
C TRP A 157 -0.59 8.71 9.66
N CYS A 158 -1.11 9.07 10.83
CA CYS A 158 -1.67 8.12 11.80
C CYS A 158 -2.85 7.33 11.22
N VAL A 159 -3.73 8.00 10.46
CA VAL A 159 -4.87 7.34 9.80
C VAL A 159 -4.40 6.31 8.77
N PHE A 160 -3.45 6.67 7.91
CA PHE A 160 -2.87 5.73 6.96
C PHE A 160 -2.14 4.59 7.66
N PHE A 161 -1.40 4.88 8.73
CA PHE A 161 -0.74 3.86 9.53
C PHE A 161 -1.77 2.88 10.08
N ILE A 162 -2.82 3.34 10.74
CA ILE A 162 -3.93 2.49 11.22
C ILE A 162 -4.51 1.64 10.08
N TRP A 163 -4.78 2.25 8.92
CA TRP A 163 -5.31 1.56 7.74
C TRP A 163 -4.44 0.38 7.31
N THR A 164 -3.11 0.55 7.32
CA THR A 164 -2.18 -0.54 6.99
C THR A 164 -2.15 -1.66 8.03
N GLN A 165 -2.46 -1.37 9.29
CA GLN A 165 -2.38 -2.34 10.39
C GLN A 165 -3.69 -3.10 10.65
N GLN A 166 -4.85 -2.56 10.25
CA GLN A 166 -6.18 -2.96 10.75
C GLN A 166 -6.61 -4.41 10.51
N TYR A 167 -5.99 -5.11 9.56
CA TYR A 167 -6.45 -6.45 9.16
C TYR A 167 -5.50 -7.56 9.57
N THR A 168 -4.47 -7.19 10.33
CA THR A 168 -3.45 -8.12 10.73
C THR A 168 -3.74 -8.62 12.12
N ASP A 169 -4.02 -9.91 12.20
CA ASP A 169 -4.10 -10.65 13.46
C ASP A 169 -2.79 -10.42 14.22
N LEU A 170 -2.84 -9.72 15.36
CA LEU A 170 -1.67 -9.31 16.15
C LEU A 170 -0.74 -10.49 16.45
N GLU A 171 -1.30 -11.68 16.70
CA GLU A 171 -0.50 -12.87 16.97
C GLU A 171 0.21 -13.39 15.70
N LYS A 172 -0.45 -13.29 14.54
CA LYS A 172 0.18 -13.62 13.26
C LYS A 172 1.21 -12.59 12.84
N MET A 173 0.93 -11.30 13.02
CA MET A 173 1.90 -10.23 12.78
C MET A 173 3.14 -10.45 13.60
N ARG A 174 2.99 -10.78 14.89
CA ARG A 174 4.13 -11.04 15.76
C ARG A 174 4.98 -12.21 15.27
N LYS A 175 4.34 -13.30 14.85
CA LYS A 175 5.04 -14.46 14.28
C LYS A 175 5.75 -14.10 12.98
N LEU A 176 5.09 -13.35 12.12
CA LEU A 176 5.63 -12.88 10.84
C LEU A 176 6.81 -11.91 11.06
N GLN A 177 6.65 -10.90 11.91
CA GLN A 177 7.69 -9.95 12.30
C GLN A 177 8.91 -10.66 12.87
N THR A 178 8.72 -11.63 13.78
CA THR A 178 9.83 -12.43 14.34
C THR A 178 10.62 -13.14 13.23
N ARG A 179 9.92 -13.70 12.25
CA ARG A 179 10.54 -14.41 11.12
C ARG A 179 11.23 -13.47 10.14
N ILE A 180 10.66 -12.29 9.88
CA ILE A 180 11.30 -11.25 9.07
C ILE A 180 12.59 -10.78 9.75
N CYS A 181 12.55 -10.50 11.06
CA CYS A 181 13.76 -10.12 11.81
C CYS A 181 14.84 -11.21 11.81
N ASN A 182 14.45 -12.49 11.72
CA ASN A 182 15.38 -13.62 11.59
C ASN A 182 15.84 -13.88 10.14
N GLY A 183 15.31 -13.16 9.14
CA GLY A 183 15.60 -13.39 7.71
C GLY A 183 14.98 -14.67 7.16
N GLU A 184 13.93 -15.19 7.79
CA GLU A 184 13.27 -16.47 7.47
C GLU A 184 12.02 -16.33 6.59
N THR A 185 11.74 -15.13 6.09
CA THR A 185 10.56 -14.81 5.30
C THR A 185 10.97 -14.13 4.00
N ASP A 186 10.45 -14.65 2.89
CA ASP A 186 10.57 -14.07 1.56
C ASP A 186 9.29 -13.32 1.17
N LEU A 187 9.34 -12.62 0.04
CA LEU A 187 8.22 -11.81 -0.44
C LEU A 187 7.05 -12.64 -0.93
N LYS A 188 7.28 -13.88 -1.36
CA LYS A 188 6.20 -14.82 -1.72
C LYS A 188 5.36 -15.16 -0.50
N GLU A 189 5.99 -15.51 0.61
CA GLU A 189 5.32 -15.81 1.87
C GLU A 189 4.61 -14.58 2.44
N LEU A 190 5.28 -13.42 2.42
CA LEU A 190 4.69 -12.16 2.90
C LEU A 190 3.38 -11.86 2.15
N ARG A 191 3.40 -11.91 0.81
CA ARG A 191 2.21 -11.69 -0.02
C ARG A 191 1.10 -12.70 0.26
N TYR A 192 1.45 -13.97 0.46
CA TYR A 192 0.46 -15.01 0.74
C TYR A 192 -0.32 -14.74 2.02
N GLU A 193 0.36 -14.36 3.11
CA GLU A 193 -0.32 -14.03 4.37
C GLU A 193 -1.17 -12.75 4.22
N TYR A 194 -0.70 -11.72 3.53
CA TYR A 194 -1.50 -10.52 3.25
C TYR A 194 -2.77 -10.83 2.44
N GLN A 195 -2.68 -11.63 1.37
CA GLN A 195 -3.84 -11.98 0.53
C GLN A 195 -4.93 -12.76 1.30
N LYS A 196 -4.52 -13.59 2.25
CA LYS A 196 -5.40 -14.40 3.08
C LYS A 196 -6.20 -13.57 4.08
N ASP A 197 -5.61 -12.50 4.60
CA ASP A 197 -6.27 -11.58 5.52
C ASP A 197 -7.18 -10.60 4.77
N ALA A 198 -6.78 -10.11 3.58
CA ALA A 198 -7.61 -9.22 2.76
C ALA A 198 -8.99 -9.80 2.40
N LYS A 199 -9.10 -11.11 2.18
CA LYS A 199 -10.38 -11.78 1.84
C LYS A 199 -11.38 -11.87 3.01
N LYS A 200 -10.94 -11.65 4.25
CA LYS A 200 -11.78 -11.84 5.45
C LYS A 200 -12.42 -10.56 5.97
N THR A 201 -12.02 -9.38 5.48
CA THR A 201 -12.24 -8.12 6.18
C THR A 201 -12.94 -7.02 5.36
N SER A 202 -13.55 -7.34 4.21
CA SER A 202 -14.11 -6.29 3.33
C SER A 202 -15.24 -5.46 3.96
N ALA A 203 -16.06 -6.01 4.86
CA ALA A 203 -17.07 -5.23 5.57
C ALA A 203 -16.45 -4.20 6.52
N LYS A 204 -15.46 -4.63 7.33
CA LYS A 204 -14.73 -3.74 8.25
C LYS A 204 -13.97 -2.62 7.53
N LYS A 205 -13.44 -2.91 6.33
CA LYS A 205 -12.82 -1.91 5.46
C LYS A 205 -13.77 -0.78 5.11
N LYS A 206 -14.99 -1.13 4.70
CA LYS A 206 -16.02 -0.13 4.35
C LYS A 206 -16.41 0.71 5.55
N ASP A 207 -16.63 0.08 6.70
CA ASP A 207 -17.02 0.78 7.92
C ASP A 207 -15.95 1.82 8.33
N PHE A 208 -14.67 1.42 8.34
CA PHE A 208 -13.57 2.32 8.65
C PHE A 208 -13.46 3.49 7.65
N ILE A 209 -13.55 3.21 6.35
CA ILE A 209 -13.54 4.27 5.33
C ILE A 209 -14.69 5.26 5.58
N CYS A 210 -15.91 4.76 5.85
CA CYS A 210 -17.07 5.62 6.12
C CYS A 210 -16.86 6.52 7.34
N GLU A 211 -16.22 6.00 8.40
CA GLU A 211 -15.96 6.75 9.62
C GLU A 211 -14.90 7.84 9.43
N ILE A 212 -13.88 7.58 8.61
CA ILE A 212 -12.69 8.43 8.50
C ILE A 212 -12.69 9.38 7.30
N ASP A 213 -13.55 9.16 6.30
CA ASP A 213 -13.55 9.88 5.03
C ASP A 213 -13.67 11.40 5.19
N ASN A 214 -14.64 11.85 6.00
CA ASN A 214 -14.85 13.28 6.25
C ASN A 214 -13.63 13.92 6.92
N LEU A 215 -13.05 13.25 7.93
CA LEU A 215 -11.85 13.74 8.61
C LEU A 215 -10.67 13.89 7.63
N LEU A 216 -10.44 12.89 6.78
CA LEU A 216 -9.37 12.96 5.77
C LEU A 216 -9.59 14.09 4.78
N ILE A 217 -10.83 14.31 4.31
CA ILE A 217 -11.15 15.40 3.39
C ILE A 217 -10.89 16.76 4.03
N GLU A 218 -11.30 16.94 5.29
CA GLU A 218 -11.06 18.18 6.05
C GLU A 218 -9.56 18.45 6.21
N LEU A 219 -8.80 17.49 6.74
CA LEU A 219 -7.35 17.64 6.94
C LEU A 219 -6.60 17.87 5.62
N ILE A 220 -6.93 17.13 4.55
CA ILE A 220 -6.33 17.34 3.23
C ILE A 220 -6.66 18.74 2.70
N SER A 221 -7.89 19.22 2.91
CA SER A 221 -8.31 20.57 2.50
C SER A 221 -7.53 21.65 3.24
N GLU A 222 -7.26 21.47 4.53
CA GLU A 222 -6.42 22.40 5.30
C GLU A 222 -4.98 22.45 4.77
N LEU A 223 -4.37 21.30 4.46
CA LEU A 223 -3.06 21.25 3.82
C LEU A 223 -3.06 21.97 2.46
N LYS A 224 -4.12 21.78 1.67
CA LYS A 224 -4.30 22.39 0.34
C LYS A 224 -4.36 23.92 0.37
N LEU A 225 -4.89 24.50 1.45
CA LEU A 225 -5.01 25.94 1.63
C LEU A 225 -3.67 26.63 1.96
N THR A 226 -2.67 25.86 2.39
CA THR A 226 -1.35 26.39 2.76
C THR A 226 -0.35 26.18 1.63
N GLU A 227 0.30 27.24 1.16
CA GLU A 227 1.24 27.19 0.02
C GLU A 227 2.33 26.13 0.21
N GLN A 228 2.90 26.05 1.42
CA GLN A 228 3.96 25.10 1.77
C GLN A 228 3.55 23.62 1.69
N TRP A 229 2.30 23.32 2.03
CA TRP A 229 1.80 21.95 2.19
C TRP A 229 0.81 21.53 1.10
N SER A 230 0.51 22.41 0.15
CA SER A 230 -0.47 22.12 -0.91
C SER A 230 -0.08 20.91 -1.76
N GLN A 231 1.21 20.73 -2.05
CA GLN A 231 1.70 19.55 -2.75
C GLN A 231 1.53 18.26 -1.94
N LEU A 232 1.67 18.33 -0.61
CA LEU A 232 1.45 17.19 0.28
C LEU A 232 -0.03 16.80 0.30
N GLY A 233 -0.92 17.80 0.32
CA GLY A 233 -2.38 17.59 0.22
C GLY A 233 -2.77 16.88 -1.08
N ASP A 234 -2.23 17.32 -2.23
CA ASP A 234 -2.46 16.64 -3.52
C ASP A 234 -1.95 15.20 -3.49
N TYR A 235 -0.74 15.01 -2.96
CA TYR A 235 -0.13 13.70 -2.84
C TYR A 235 -0.97 12.75 -1.98
N TYR A 236 -1.40 13.17 -0.79
CA TYR A 236 -2.27 12.35 0.08
C TYR A 236 -3.62 12.08 -0.55
N LEU A 237 -4.20 13.03 -1.29
CA LEU A 237 -5.43 12.78 -2.03
C LEU A 237 -5.26 11.63 -3.03
N ALA A 238 -4.18 11.59 -3.79
CA ALA A 238 -3.89 10.46 -4.68
C ALA A 238 -3.55 9.18 -3.92
N LEU A 239 -2.81 9.28 -2.82
CA LEU A 239 -2.38 8.13 -2.02
C LEU A 239 -3.57 7.38 -1.41
N ARG A 240 -4.68 8.08 -1.09
CA ARG A 240 -5.94 7.44 -0.68
C ARG A 240 -6.45 6.45 -1.73
N TYR A 241 -6.37 6.79 -3.01
CA TYR A 241 -6.76 5.90 -4.11
C TYR A 241 -5.78 4.74 -4.26
N VAL A 242 -4.47 5.03 -4.20
CA VAL A 242 -3.41 4.00 -4.32
C VAL A 242 -3.48 2.97 -3.21
N LEU A 243 -3.74 3.40 -1.97
CA LEU A 243 -3.79 2.50 -0.81
C LEU A 243 -5.20 1.97 -0.53
N GLY A 244 -6.21 2.32 -1.35
CA GLY A 244 -7.59 1.85 -1.19
C GLY A 244 -8.33 2.42 0.02
N LEU A 245 -7.89 3.57 0.55
CA LEU A 245 -8.53 4.30 1.65
C LEU A 245 -9.64 5.24 1.12
N ILE A 246 -10.51 4.67 0.28
CA ILE A 246 -11.61 5.38 -0.37
C ILE A 246 -12.66 4.38 -0.86
N ASP A 247 -13.94 4.74 -0.77
CA ASP A 247 -15.04 3.97 -1.37
C ASP A 247 -15.67 4.78 -2.51
N THR A 248 -15.21 4.51 -3.73
CA THR A 248 -15.71 5.15 -4.97
C THR A 248 -16.78 4.31 -5.67
N GLY A 249 -17.09 3.11 -5.15
CA GLY A 249 -17.87 2.10 -5.86
C GLY A 249 -17.13 1.37 -6.99
N TYR A 250 -15.87 1.74 -7.30
CA TYR A 250 -15.01 0.97 -8.21
C TYR A 250 -14.29 -0.18 -7.49
N SER A 251 -13.67 -1.08 -8.26
CA SER A 251 -12.80 -2.12 -7.69
C SER A 251 -11.50 -1.51 -7.15
N ASP A 252 -10.84 -2.23 -6.24
CA ASP A 252 -9.58 -1.81 -5.63
C ASP A 252 -8.50 -1.53 -6.71
N GLU A 253 -8.42 -2.38 -7.74
CA GLU A 253 -7.46 -2.23 -8.84
C GLU A 253 -7.74 -0.96 -9.67
N MET A 254 -9.02 -0.65 -9.90
CA MET A 254 -9.40 0.54 -10.64
C MET A 254 -9.08 1.81 -9.84
N ASN A 255 -9.33 1.80 -8.52
CA ASN A 255 -8.93 2.90 -7.64
C ASN A 255 -7.41 3.08 -7.63
N GLN A 256 -6.65 1.99 -7.55
CA GLN A 256 -5.19 2.03 -7.62
C GLN A 256 -4.69 2.65 -8.92
N ILE A 257 -5.28 2.30 -10.06
CA ILE A 257 -4.96 2.91 -11.36
C ILE A 257 -5.23 4.41 -11.34
N ILE A 258 -6.42 4.83 -10.86
CA ILE A 258 -6.78 6.25 -10.77
C ILE A 258 -5.76 7.00 -9.92
N GLY A 259 -5.47 6.51 -8.72
CA GLY A 259 -4.48 7.11 -7.82
C GLY A 259 -3.09 7.18 -8.44
N THR A 260 -2.64 6.11 -9.11
CA THR A 260 -1.35 6.07 -9.78
C THR A 260 -1.28 7.10 -10.91
N GLN A 261 -2.34 7.24 -11.71
CA GLN A 261 -2.39 8.27 -12.76
C GLN A 261 -2.39 9.68 -12.19
N MET A 262 -3.02 9.91 -11.03
CA MET A 262 -2.93 11.18 -10.32
C MET A 262 -1.49 11.48 -9.89
N LEU A 263 -0.80 10.52 -9.27
CA LEU A 263 0.62 10.67 -8.89
C LEU A 263 1.50 10.97 -10.10
N ILE A 264 1.30 10.28 -11.23
CA ILE A 264 2.02 10.56 -12.48
C ILE A 264 1.75 12.00 -12.92
N ALA A 265 0.50 12.44 -12.99
CA ALA A 265 0.16 13.80 -13.39
C ALA A 265 0.75 14.85 -12.43
N PHE A 266 0.76 14.59 -11.13
CA PHE A 266 1.37 15.46 -10.13
C PHE A 266 2.89 15.53 -10.27
N SER A 267 3.55 14.40 -10.54
CA SER A 267 4.99 14.37 -10.79
C SER A 267 5.38 15.20 -12.02
N GLN A 268 4.56 15.16 -13.09
CA GLN A 268 4.79 15.92 -14.32
C GLN A 268 4.74 17.44 -14.12
N VAL A 269 4.04 17.92 -13.08
CA VAL A 269 3.97 19.34 -12.71
C VAL A 269 4.89 19.68 -11.52
N GLY A 270 5.81 18.78 -11.15
CA GLY A 270 6.83 19.04 -10.14
C GLY A 270 6.36 18.88 -8.69
N ASN A 271 5.35 18.06 -8.43
CA ASN A 271 5.01 17.67 -7.06
C ASN A 271 6.12 16.80 -6.47
N LYS A 272 6.83 17.30 -5.46
CA LYS A 272 8.00 16.61 -4.89
C LYS A 272 7.67 15.24 -4.32
N TYR A 273 6.57 15.11 -3.57
CA TYR A 273 6.18 13.84 -2.94
C TYR A 273 5.80 12.77 -3.97
N SER A 274 5.22 13.20 -5.09
CA SER A 274 4.89 12.28 -6.18
C SER A 274 6.15 11.85 -6.97
N LEU A 275 7.13 12.75 -7.14
CA LEU A 275 8.43 12.40 -7.73
C LEU A 275 9.16 11.39 -6.85
N ASP A 276 9.25 11.70 -5.56
CA ASP A 276 9.83 10.86 -4.53
C ASP A 276 9.22 9.44 -4.60
N PHE A 277 7.89 9.32 -4.60
CA PHE A 277 7.18 8.02 -4.66
C PHE A 277 7.68 7.11 -5.81
N PHE A 278 7.98 7.66 -6.99
CA PHE A 278 8.46 6.89 -8.12
C PHE A 278 9.96 6.57 -8.05
N GLU A 279 10.79 7.46 -7.50
CA GLU A 279 12.22 7.18 -7.29
C GLU A 279 12.44 5.96 -6.37
N THR A 280 11.58 5.81 -5.36
CA THR A 280 11.65 4.65 -4.45
C THR A 280 11.20 3.37 -5.12
N SER A 281 10.15 3.44 -5.93
CA SER A 281 9.61 2.29 -6.66
C SER A 281 10.60 1.68 -7.66
N ASP A 282 11.50 2.49 -8.22
CA ASP A 282 12.57 2.02 -9.11
C ASP A 282 13.79 1.46 -8.36
N SER A 283 13.92 1.75 -7.06
CA SER A 283 15.04 1.36 -6.20
C SER A 283 14.81 0.09 -5.38
N MET A 284 13.55 -0.32 -5.21
CA MET A 284 13.12 -1.53 -4.48
C MET A 284 12.99 -2.73 -5.41
#